data_AF-A0A941ZG39-F1
#
_entry.id   AF-A0A941ZG39-F1
#
_cell.length_a   1.000
_cell.length_b   1.000
_cell.length_c   1.000
_cell.angle_alpha   90.00
_cell.angle_beta   90.00
_cell.angle_gamma   90.00
#
_symmetry.space_group_name_H-M   'P 1'
#
loop_
_entity.id
_entity.type
_entity.pdbx_description
1 polymer ?
#
loop_
_entity_poly.entity_id
_entity_poly.type
_entity_poly.pdbx_seq_one_letter_code
_entity_poly.pdbx_strand_id
1 'polypeptide(L)'
;MKYQAVLNKIILSSLCAWASANVSAYEQVVIFGDSLSDGGTYGSRFTTNPGQTAPEYIATDLGLPTTTWVAGGTNFAQGGC
;
A
#
# COMPACT_ATOMS: atom_id res chain seq x y z
N MET A 1 19.54 -17.27 39.98
CA MET A 1 18.16 -17.79 39.79
C MET A 1 17.06 -16.77 40.13
N LYS A 2 17.20 -15.88 41.13
CA LYS A 2 16.13 -14.91 41.52
C LYS A 2 15.57 -14.02 40.40
N TYR A 3 16.38 -13.67 39.40
CA TYR A 3 15.96 -12.77 38.30
C TYR A 3 15.59 -13.49 36.99
N GLN A 4 15.79 -14.81 36.89
CA GLN A 4 15.57 -15.56 35.65
C GLN A 4 14.11 -15.49 35.19
N ALA A 5 13.18 -15.57 36.14
CA ALA A 5 11.75 -15.51 35.85
C ALA A 5 11.31 -14.11 35.37
N VAL A 6 11.95 -13.05 35.87
CA VAL A 6 11.68 -11.67 35.43
C VAL A 6 12.26 -11.45 34.03
N LEU A 7 13.48 -11.94 33.80
CA LEU A 7 14.15 -11.86 32.51
C LEU A 7 13.34 -12.56 31.41
N ASN A 8 12.86 -13.78 31.67
CA ASN A 8 12.04 -14.53 30.71
C ASN A 8 10.73 -13.82 30.36
N LYS A 9 10.09 -13.15 31.34
CA LYS A 9 8.87 -12.39 31.11
C LYS A 9 9.12 -11.16 30.23
N ILE A 10 10.22 -10.45 30.46
CA ILE A 10 10.63 -9.28 29.66
C ILE A 10 10.94 -9.73 28.22
N ILE A 11 11.67 -10.82 28.05
CA ILE A 11 12.00 -11.37 26.73
C ILE A 11 10.73 -11.79 25.98
N LEU A 12 9.79 -12.46 26.64
CA LEU A 12 8.55 -12.91 26.02
C LEU A 12 7.65 -11.74 25.63
N SER A 13 7.48 -10.74 26.51
CA SER A 13 6.61 -9.58 26.22
C SER A 13 7.18 -8.69 25.11
N SER A 14 8.50 -8.54 25.05
CA SER A 14 9.15 -7.84 23.94
C SER A 14 8.94 -8.60 22.64
N LEU A 15 9.23 -9.91 22.57
CA LEU A 15 8.96 -10.73 21.36
C LEU A 15 7.50 -10.63 20.89
N CYS A 16 6.52 -10.70 21.79
CA CYS A 16 5.10 -10.58 21.43
C CYS A 16 4.74 -9.19 20.88
N ALA A 17 5.36 -8.11 21.37
CA ALA A 17 5.14 -6.77 20.84
C ALA A 17 5.66 -6.64 19.39
N TRP A 18 6.82 -7.25 19.09
CA TRP A 18 7.37 -7.33 17.72
C TRP A 18 6.56 -8.25 16.80
N ALA A 19 5.85 -9.23 17.36
CA ALA A 19 5.02 -10.17 16.60
C ALA A 19 3.62 -9.63 16.25
N SER A 20 3.32 -8.37 16.55
CA SER A 20 2.11 -7.68 16.06
C SER A 20 2.24 -7.50 14.55
N ALA A 21 1.92 -8.55 13.80
CA ALA A 21 1.79 -8.46 12.35
C ALA A 21 0.61 -7.54 12.03
N ASN A 22 0.87 -6.46 11.30
CA ASN A 22 -0.19 -5.66 10.68
C ASN A 22 -0.80 -6.52 9.57
N VAL A 23 -1.85 -7.28 9.88
CA VAL A 23 -2.66 -7.89 8.82
C VAL A 23 -3.37 -6.73 8.13
N SER A 24 -2.97 -6.42 6.90
CA SER A 24 -3.71 -5.45 6.11
C SER A 24 -5.08 -6.07 5.80
N ALA A 25 -6.15 -5.28 5.88
CA ALA A 25 -7.49 -5.76 5.52
C ALA A 25 -7.58 -6.15 4.04
N TYR A 26 -6.62 -5.68 3.24
CA TYR A 26 -6.52 -5.91 1.81
C TYR A 26 -5.09 -6.32 1.44
N GLU A 27 -4.96 -7.22 0.48
CA GLU A 27 -3.64 -7.65 -0.03
C GLU A 27 -3.18 -6.81 -1.23
N GLN A 28 -4.12 -6.15 -1.92
CA GLN A 28 -3.86 -5.38 -3.13
C GLN A 28 -4.96 -4.35 -3.41
N VAL A 29 -4.61 -3.27 -4.11
CA VAL A 29 -5.56 -2.37 -4.76
C VAL A 29 -5.50 -2.58 -6.28
N VAL A 30 -6.66 -2.81 -6.90
CA VAL A 30 -6.80 -2.93 -8.35
C VAL A 30 -7.72 -1.82 -8.84
N ILE A 31 -7.22 -0.97 -9.75
CA ILE A 31 -7.91 0.24 -10.21
C ILE A 31 -8.34 0.03 -11.65
N PHE A 32 -9.64 0.15 -11.91
CA PHE A 32 -10.22 0.24 -13.24
C PHE A 32 -10.94 1.58 -13.37
N GLY A 33 -10.94 2.17 -14.56
CA GLY A 33 -11.64 3.43 -14.79
C GLY A 33 -11.09 4.20 -15.98
N ASP A 34 -11.32 5.51 -15.92
CA ASP A 34 -11.02 6.48 -16.97
C ASP A 34 -9.88 7.42 -16.57
N SER A 35 -9.85 8.60 -17.19
CA SER A 35 -8.86 9.64 -16.96
C SER A 35 -8.74 10.07 -15.49
N LEU A 36 -9.82 10.03 -14.71
CA LEU A 36 -9.80 10.44 -13.30
C LEU A 36 -9.04 9.46 -12.40
N SER A 37 -8.86 8.21 -12.86
CA SER A 37 -8.16 7.15 -12.11
C SER A 37 -6.86 6.68 -12.79
N ASP A 38 -6.59 7.15 -14.01
CA ASP A 38 -5.43 6.76 -14.80
C ASP A 38 -4.13 7.21 -14.12
N GLY A 39 -3.32 6.23 -13.70
CA GLY A 39 -2.01 6.41 -13.06
C GLY A 39 -0.91 6.86 -14.03
N GLY A 40 -1.26 7.22 -15.26
CA GLY A 40 -0.34 7.72 -16.27
C GLY A 40 0.06 6.65 -17.28
N THR A 41 -0.90 5.84 -17.73
CA THR A 41 -0.71 4.76 -18.70
C THR A 41 0.03 5.25 -19.95
N TYR A 42 -0.19 6.50 -20.36
CA TYR A 42 0.48 7.13 -21.52
C TYR A 42 1.52 8.20 -21.13
N GLY A 43 2.15 8.08 -19.96
CA GLY A 43 3.26 8.93 -19.52
C GLY A 43 2.85 10.25 -18.85
N SER A 44 1.55 10.51 -18.69
CA SER A 44 1.03 11.65 -17.91
C SER A 44 -0.32 11.30 -17.29
N ARG A 45 -0.63 11.90 -16.14
CA ARG A 45 -1.93 11.80 -15.48
C ARG A 45 -2.80 13.01 -15.84
N PHE A 46 -4.12 12.85 -15.74
CA PHE A 46 -5.11 13.92 -15.91
C PHE A 46 -5.27 14.75 -14.62
N THR A 47 -4.14 15.16 -14.05
CA THR A 47 -4.01 16.02 -12.88
C THR A 47 -2.69 16.79 -12.98
N THR A 48 -2.36 17.62 -11.99
CA THR A 48 -1.06 18.31 -11.94
C THR A 48 0.06 17.28 -11.81
N ASN A 49 1.00 17.23 -12.75
CA ASN A 49 2.13 16.28 -12.71
C ASN A 49 3.31 16.88 -11.91
N PRO A 50 3.92 16.15 -10.93
CA PRO A 50 3.85 14.70 -10.68
C PRO A 50 2.82 14.23 -9.61
N GLY A 51 1.71 14.95 -9.41
CA GLY A 51 0.65 14.57 -8.46
C GLY A 51 -0.05 13.24 -8.78
N GLN A 52 -0.56 12.59 -7.74
CA GLN A 52 -1.30 11.32 -7.81
C GLN A 52 -2.79 11.55 -8.10
N THR A 53 -3.45 10.55 -8.66
CA THR A 53 -4.92 10.48 -8.72
C THR A 53 -5.50 10.13 -7.33
N ALA A 54 -6.79 10.40 -7.13
CA ALA A 54 -7.47 10.04 -5.87
C ALA A 54 -7.32 8.55 -5.48
N PRO A 55 -7.50 7.56 -6.38
CA PRO A 55 -7.31 6.16 -6.01
C PRO A 55 -5.85 5.81 -5.72
N GLU A 56 -4.87 6.47 -6.34
CA GLU A 56 -3.45 6.29 -5.99
C GLU A 56 -3.15 6.76 -4.56
N TYR A 57 -3.76 7.86 -4.09
CA TYR A 57 -3.62 8.30 -2.69
C TYR A 57 -4.21 7.26 -1.73
N ILE A 58 -5.40 6.74 -2.00
CA ILE A 58 -6.02 5.69 -1.18
C ILE A 58 -5.13 4.44 -1.14
N ALA A 59 -4.58 4.04 -2.29
CA ALA A 59 -3.68 2.91 -2.39
C ALA A 59 -2.40 3.12 -1.55
N THR A 60 -1.82 4.32 -1.58
CA THR A 60 -0.68 4.68 -0.73
C THR A 60 -1.04 4.66 0.75
N ASP A 61 -2.19 5.20 1.15
CA ASP A 61 -2.65 5.23 2.55
C ASP A 61 -2.92 3.82 3.12
N LEU A 62 -3.32 2.88 2.27
CA LEU A 62 -3.48 1.46 2.61
C LEU A 62 -2.14 0.70 2.63
N GLY A 63 -1.02 1.33 2.30
CA GLY A 63 0.28 0.67 2.17
C GLY A 63 0.40 -0.25 0.96
N LEU A 64 -0.45 -0.05 -0.06
CA LEU A 64 -0.60 -0.89 -1.25
C LEU A 64 -0.46 -0.06 -2.54
N PRO A 65 0.66 0.67 -2.75
CA PRO A 65 0.81 1.56 -3.90
C PRO A 65 0.71 0.79 -5.22
N THR A 66 0.10 1.43 -6.22
CA THR A 66 -0.09 0.85 -7.55
C THR A 66 0.82 1.52 -8.59
N THR A 67 1.23 0.76 -9.59
CA THR A 67 1.76 1.29 -10.87
C THR A 67 0.81 0.97 -12.02
N THR A 68 1.03 1.58 -13.18
CA THR A 68 0.22 1.34 -14.38
C THR A 68 0.36 -0.10 -14.87
N TRP A 69 -0.68 -0.65 -15.50
CA TRP A 69 -0.67 -2.00 -16.06
C TRP A 69 0.40 -2.19 -17.14
N VAL A 70 0.72 -1.14 -17.90
CA VAL A 70 1.82 -1.15 -18.90
C VAL A 70 3.19 -1.32 -18.24
N ALA A 71 3.33 -0.94 -16.97
CA ALA A 71 4.52 -1.18 -16.16
C ALA A 71 4.41 -2.47 -15.29
N GLY A 72 3.42 -3.32 -15.56
CA GLY A 72 3.17 -4.56 -14.82
C GLY A 72 2.44 -4.38 -13.49
N GLY A 73 1.88 -3.21 -13.23
CA GLY A 73 1.11 -2.90 -12.01
C GLY A 73 -0.37 -3.22 -12.11
N THR A 74 -1.12 -2.74 -11.12
CA THR A 74 -2.55 -3.02 -10.94
C THR A 74 -3.47 -1.84 -11.18
N ASN A 75 -2.95 -0.74 -11.73
CA ASN A 75 -3.78 0.34 -12.26
C ASN A 75 -4.02 0.15 -13.76
N PHE A 76 -5.24 -0.31 -14.09
CA PHE A 76 -5.75 -0.56 -15.43
C PHE A 76 -6.58 0.61 -15.98
N ALA A 77 -6.72 1.72 -15.24
CA ALA A 77 -7.45 2.88 -15.73
C ALA A 77 -6.72 3.54 -16.90
N GLN A 78 -7.47 3.99 -17.91
CA GLN A 78 -6.93 4.63 -19.10
C GLN A 78 -7.77 5.85 -19.46
N GLY A 79 -7.15 7.01 -19.63
CA GLY A 79 -7.87 8.19 -20.10
C GLY A 79 -8.36 8.04 -21.54
N GLY A 80 -9.61 8.46 -21.78
CA GLY A 80 -10.23 8.47 -23.12
C GLY A 80 -11.21 7.31 -23.39
N CYS A 81 -11.53 6.50 -22.39
CA CYS A 81 -12.69 5.62 -22.41
C CYS A 81 -14.00 6.35 -22.06
#